data_AF-A0A497THI5-F1
#
_entry.id   AF-A0A497THI5-F1
#
_cell.length_a   1.000
_cell.length_b   1.000
_cell.length_c   1.000
_cell.angle_alpha   90.00
_cell.angle_beta   90.00
_cell.angle_gamma   90.00
#
_symmetry.space_group_name_H-M   'P 1'
#
loop_
_entity.id
_entity.type
_entity.pdbx_description
1 polymer ?
#
loop_
_entity_poly.entity_id
_entity_poly.type
_entity_poly.pdbx_seq_one_letter_code
_entity_poly.pdbx_strand_id
1 'polypeptide(L)'
;MEENKLSRLSVLLHSLLGFFIGFFSNSIALTITKIGAIFFGFVIVILFGFVLERFTGKRGFKWWLGNGLLFYLFLWFITWTFFYNI
;
A
#
# COMPACT_ATOMS: atom_id res chain seq x y z
N MET A 1 -4.85 -2.92 24.50
CA MET A 1 -5.09 -4.21 23.80
C MET A 1 -5.73 -4.01 22.42
N GLU A 2 -6.74 -3.15 22.32
CA GLU A 2 -7.41 -2.79 21.06
C GLU A 2 -6.51 -2.02 20.08
N GLU A 3 -5.64 -1.15 20.59
CA GLU A 3 -4.70 -0.38 19.78
C GLU A 3 -3.77 -1.26 18.93
N ASN A 4 -3.28 -2.36 19.52
CA ASN A 4 -2.39 -3.31 18.88
C ASN A 4 -3.13 -4.12 17.79
N LYS A 5 -4.40 -4.47 18.02
CA LYS A 5 -5.25 -5.12 17.01
C LYS A 5 -5.43 -4.24 15.77
N LEU A 6 -5.67 -2.94 15.97
CA LEU A 6 -5.85 -1.98 14.87
C LEU A 6 -4.54 -1.71 14.11
N SER A 7 -3.39 -1.68 14.79
CA SER A 7 -2.09 -1.61 14.11
C SER A 7 -1.82 -2.86 13.26
N ARG A 8 -2.10 -4.06 13.79
CA ARG A 8 -1.98 -5.32 13.02
C ARG A 8 -2.91 -5.34 11.81
N LEU A 9 -4.15 -4.86 11.97
CA LEU A 9 -5.10 -4.73 10.87
C LEU A 9 -4.58 -3.79 9.79
N SER A 10 -4.00 -2.64 10.19
CA SER A 10 -3.39 -1.69 9.24
C SER A 10 -2.24 -2.32 8.46
N VAL A 11 -1.34 -3.01 9.14
CA VAL A 11 -0.23 -3.73 8.50
C VAL A 11 -0.77 -4.75 7.50
N LEU A 12 -1.75 -5.55 7.89
CA LEU A 12 -2.35 -6.58 7.03
C LEU A 12 -3.00 -5.97 5.78
N LEU A 13 -3.81 -4.92 5.96
CA LEU A 13 -4.52 -4.27 4.86
C LEU A 13 -3.59 -3.56 3.88
N HIS A 14 -2.59 -2.83 4.38
CA HIS A 14 -1.59 -2.18 3.52
C HIS A 14 -0.68 -3.19 2.82
N SER A 15 -0.35 -4.30 3.48
CA SER A 15 0.38 -5.41 2.87
C SER A 15 -0.41 -6.02 1.70
N LEU A 16 -1.69 -6.36 1.92
CA LEU A 16 -2.56 -6.86 0.86
C LEU A 16 -2.67 -5.87 -0.30
N LEU A 17 -2.85 -4.59 0.01
CA LEU A 17 -2.90 -3.53 -1.00
C LEU A 17 -1.59 -3.45 -1.81
N GLY A 18 -0.43 -3.55 -1.14
CA GLY A 18 0.89 -3.54 -1.78
C GLY A 18 1.06 -4.73 -2.73
N PHE A 19 0.65 -5.92 -2.29
CA PHE A 19 0.64 -7.11 -3.13
C PHE A 19 -0.25 -6.92 -4.36
N PHE A 20 -1.51 -6.50 -4.19
CA PHE A 20 -2.43 -6.33 -5.32
C PHE A 20 -1.95 -5.26 -6.29
N ILE A 21 -1.51 -4.10 -5.81
CA ILE A 21 -0.99 -3.04 -6.69
C ILE A 21 0.28 -3.50 -7.41
N GLY A 22 1.17 -4.25 -6.74
CA GLY A 22 2.33 -4.86 -7.40
C GLY A 22 1.96 -5.86 -8.47
N PHE A 23 1.02 -6.76 -8.19
CA PHE A 23 0.54 -7.74 -9.15
C PHE A 23 -0.14 -7.08 -10.36
N PHE A 24 -0.86 -5.97 -10.19
CA PHE A 24 -1.49 -5.26 -11.31
C PHE A 24 -0.61 -4.18 -11.94
N SER A 25 0.60 -3.96 -11.43
CA SER A 25 1.46 -2.84 -11.86
C SER A 25 1.77 -2.86 -13.35
N ASN A 26 1.99 -4.04 -13.94
CA ASN A 26 2.25 -4.14 -15.37
C ASN A 26 1.00 -3.80 -16.21
N SER A 27 -0.18 -4.30 -15.82
CA SER A 27 -1.45 -3.99 -16.48
C SER A 27 -1.80 -2.49 -16.41
N ILE A 28 -1.52 -1.86 -15.27
CA ILE A 28 -1.67 -0.40 -15.09
C ILE A 28 -0.68 0.35 -15.98
N ALA A 29 0.57 -0.12 -16.06
CA ALA A 29 1.61 0.49 -16.88
C ALA A 29 1.30 0.40 -18.39
N LEU A 30 0.66 -0.69 -18.84
CA LEU A 30 0.18 -0.85 -20.22
C LEU A 30 -0.99 0.09 -20.56
N THR A 31 -1.85 0.39 -19.58
CA THR A 31 -3.03 1.27 -19.78
C THR A 31 -2.66 2.75 -19.81
N ILE A 32 -1.72 3.17 -18.95
CA ILE A 32 -1.39 4.59 -18.76
C ILE A 32 0.02 4.86 -19.30
N THR A 33 1.04 4.62 -18.47
CA THR A 33 2.48 4.57 -18.77
C THR A 33 3.18 3.95 -17.54
N LYS A 34 4.46 3.57 -17.64
CA LYS A 34 5.25 3.10 -16.48
C LYS A 34 5.32 4.13 -15.35
N ILE A 35 5.61 5.39 -15.68
CA ILE A 35 5.63 6.49 -14.71
C ILE A 35 4.23 6.73 -14.13
N GLY A 36 3.19 6.68 -14.97
CA GLY A 36 1.80 6.79 -14.54
C GLY A 36 1.39 5.70 -13.54
N ALA A 37 1.86 4.46 -13.73
CA ALA A 37 1.61 3.36 -12.80
C ALA A 37 2.26 3.57 -11.42
N ILE A 38 3.47 4.15 -11.38
CA ILE A 38 4.14 4.51 -10.13
C ILE A 38 3.32 5.57 -9.38
N PHE A 39 2.95 6.66 -10.06
CA PHE A 39 2.11 7.70 -9.46
C PHE A 39 0.77 7.15 -8.98
N PHE A 40 0.14 6.28 -9.78
CA PHE A 40 -1.11 5.62 -9.42
C PHE A 40 -0.97 4.82 -8.12
N GLY A 41 0.09 4.03 -7.96
CA GLY A 41 0.36 3.29 -6.72
C GLY A 41 0.46 4.21 -5.50
N PHE A 42 1.20 5.31 -5.61
CA PHE A 42 1.31 6.31 -4.52
C PHE A 42 -0.02 6.98 -4.20
N VAL A 43 -0.81 7.36 -5.21
CA VAL A 43 -2.13 7.95 -4.98
C VAL A 43 -3.04 6.96 -4.26
N ILE A 44 -3.05 5.69 -4.66
CA ILE A 44 -3.88 4.66 -4.04
C ILE A 44 -3.51 4.45 -2.56
N VAL A 45 -2.22 4.34 -2.22
CA VAL A 45 -1.83 4.13 -0.80
C VAL A 45 -2.16 5.35 0.07
N ILE A 46 -2.03 6.57 -0.47
CA ILE A 46 -2.40 7.80 0.23
C ILE A 46 -3.92 7.83 0.49
N LEU A 47 -4.73 7.58 -0.53
CA LEU A 47 -6.19 7.54 -0.39
C LEU A 47 -6.62 6.45 0.58
N PHE A 48 -6.03 5.26 0.46
CA PHE A 48 -6.30 4.15 1.37
C PHE A 48 -5.92 4.48 2.82
N GLY A 49 -4.79 5.16 3.02
CA GLY A 49 -4.36 5.68 4.31
C GLY A 49 -5.40 6.59 4.97
N PHE A 50 -5.91 7.57 4.23
CA PHE A 50 -6.96 8.48 4.72
C PHE A 50 -8.26 7.75 5.06
N VAL A 51 -8.66 6.79 4.22
CA VAL A 51 -9.84 5.95 4.49
C VAL A 51 -9.64 5.15 5.76
N LEU A 52 -8.48 4.51 5.92
CA LEU A 52 -8.20 3.68 7.07
C LEU A 52 -8.10 4.49 8.37
N GLU A 53 -7.49 5.68 8.36
CA GLU A 53 -7.47 6.58 9.51
C GLU A 53 -8.88 6.96 9.99
N ARG A 54 -9.86 7.06 9.08
CA ARG A 54 -11.25 7.31 9.45
C ARG A 54 -11.87 6.12 10.21
N PHE A 55 -11.47 4.89 9.90
CA PHE A 55 -11.97 3.67 10.56
C PHE A 55 -11.20 3.34 11.84
N THR A 56 -9.90 3.60 11.92
CA THR A 56 -9.05 3.24 13.06
C THR A 56 -8.89 4.36 14.10
N GLY A 57 -9.51 5.52 13.84
CA GLY A 57 -9.31 6.76 14.57
C GLY A 57 -8.07 7.53 14.08
N LYS A 58 -8.05 8.85 14.31
CA LYS A 58 -6.96 9.75 13.90
C LYS A 58 -5.66 9.41 14.63
N ARG A 59 -4.87 8.50 14.06
CA ARG A 59 -3.61 7.98 14.61
C ARG A 59 -2.38 8.80 14.21
N GLY A 60 -2.52 9.60 13.15
CA GLY A 60 -1.50 10.54 12.68
C GLY A 60 -0.47 9.92 11.75
N PHE A 61 0.27 10.81 11.08
CA PHE A 61 1.17 10.46 9.98
C PHE A 61 2.27 9.45 10.34
N LYS A 62 2.86 9.54 11.55
CA LYS A 62 3.89 8.59 12.00
C LYS A 62 3.36 7.15 12.08
N TRP A 63 2.12 6.98 12.56
CA TRP A 63 1.50 5.67 12.65
C TRP A 63 1.21 5.10 11.26
N TRP A 64 0.72 5.94 10.34
CA TRP A 64 0.47 5.55 8.95
C TRP A 64 1.76 5.17 8.20
N LEU A 65 2.84 5.93 8.39
CA LEU A 65 4.15 5.59 7.84
C LEU A 65 4.65 4.22 8.33
N GLY A 66 4.63 4.01 9.65
CA GLY A 66 5.21 2.82 10.27
C GLY A 66 4.38 1.55 10.10
N ASN A 67 3.06 1.65 10.09
CA ASN A 67 2.16 0.48 10.02
C ASN A 67 1.49 0.32 8.65
N GLY A 68 1.63 1.29 7.74
CA GLY A 68 0.97 1.30 6.44
C GLY A 68 1.96 1.41 5.30
N LEU A 69 2.48 2.62 5.06
CA LEU A 69 3.28 2.93 3.87
C LEU A 69 4.49 2.00 3.73
N LEU A 70 5.23 1.73 4.81
CA LEU A 70 6.43 0.91 4.76
C LEU A 70 6.14 -0.52 4.28
N PHE A 71 5.12 -1.17 4.84
CA PHE A 71 4.71 -2.52 4.46
C PHE A 71 4.12 -2.58 3.05
N TYR A 72 3.32 -1.56 2.68
CA TYR A 72 2.80 -1.42 1.34
C TYR A 72 3.92 -1.36 0.30
N LEU A 73 4.90 -0.45 0.48
CA LEU A 73 6.02 -0.29 -0.46
C LEU A 73 6.86 -1.55 -0.55
N PHE A 74 7.14 -2.19 0.59
CA PHE A 74 7.93 -3.41 0.64
C PHE A 74 7.29 -4.55 -0.17
N LEU A 75 5.99 -4.82 0.05
CA LEU A 75 5.31 -5.86 -0.71
C LEU A 75 5.04 -5.47 -2.16
N TRP A 76 4.81 -4.19 -2.44
CA TRP A 76 4.69 -3.71 -3.82
C TRP A 76 5.96 -4.01 -4.61
N PHE A 77 7.13 -3.63 -4.09
CA PHE A 77 8.41 -3.88 -4.74
C PHE A 77 8.72 -5.36 -4.89
N ILE A 78 8.51 -6.17 -3.84
CA ILE A 78 8.74 -7.62 -3.90
C ILE A 78 7.86 -8.26 -4.97
N THR A 79 6.56 -7.96 -4.94
CA THR A 79 5.60 -8.54 -5.89
C THR A 79 5.96 -8.14 -7.31
N TRP A 80 6.22 -6.85 -7.55
CA TRP A 80 6.62 -6.38 -8.87
C TRP A 80 7.92 -7.04 -9.35
N THR A 81 8.91 -7.20 -8.48
CA THR A 81 10.19 -7.85 -8.82
C THR A 81 9.97 -9.31 -9.18
N PHE A 82 9.25 -10.06 -8.35
CA PHE A 82 9.06 -11.49 -8.52
C PHE A 82 8.27 -11.85 -9.79
N PHE A 83 7.26 -11.05 -10.14
CA PHE A 83 6.43 -11.31 -11.31
C PHE A 83 6.99 -10.74 -12.62
N TYR A 84 7.87 -9.73 -12.57
CA TYR A 84 8.25 -8.98 -13.77
C TYR A 84 9.75 -8.71 -13.96
N ASN A 85 10.61 -9.03 -13.00
CA ASN A 85 12.07 -8.79 -13.09
C ASN A 85 12.97 -9.95 -12.64
N ILE A 86 12.41 -11.09 -12.23
CA ILE A 86 13.13 -12.37 -12.17
C ILE A 86 13.01 -13.03 -13.55
#